data_AF-A0A963UW41-F1
#
_entry.id   AF-A0A963UW41-F1
#
_cell.length_a   1.000
_cell.length_b   1.000
_cell.length_c   1.000
_cell.angle_alpha   90.00
_cell.angle_beta   90.00
_cell.angle_gamma   90.00
#
_symmetry.space_group_name_H-M   'P 1'
#
loop_
_entity.id
_entity.type
_entity.pdbx_description
1 polymer ?
#
loop_
_entity_poly.entity_id
_entity_poly.type
_entity_poly.pdbx_seq_one_letter_code
_entity_poly.pdbx_strand_id
1 'polypeptide(L)'
;MADNGDTPAGTHEGPVLARIEPAPSRRVLASGTVGAFGLLLIALGFFRPPAAVPLQLFLITLGGLSLLLAGRVYRATSGALVLTETGIRDGSGRTVARLDDIAGVDRGVFAFKPSNGFVLRLKSAQSKAWAPGLWWRLGKRVGVGGAISGAEGRQMADALSALLARRD
;
A
#
# COMPACT_ATOMS: atom_id res chain seq x y z
N MET A 1 12.79 -3.17 -44.18
CA MET A 1 12.17 -1.84 -44.35
C MET A 1 12.05 -1.25 -42.95
N ALA A 2 12.66 -0.09 -42.74
CA ALA A 2 12.89 0.62 -41.47
C ALA A 2 11.58 0.99 -40.72
N ASP A 3 11.58 1.05 -39.38
CA ASP A 3 11.61 2.28 -38.53
C ASP A 3 10.27 3.05 -38.58
N ASN A 4 9.59 3.50 -37.52
CA ASN A 4 9.94 4.08 -36.22
C ASN A 4 8.63 4.05 -35.38
N GLY A 5 8.62 3.84 -34.06
CA GLY A 5 8.93 4.91 -33.12
C GLY A 5 7.66 5.45 -32.47
N ASP A 6 7.27 4.89 -31.33
CA ASP A 6 6.60 5.70 -30.31
C ASP A 6 6.91 5.15 -28.91
N THR A 7 8.00 5.66 -28.35
CA THR A 7 8.38 5.47 -26.95
C THR A 7 7.98 6.74 -26.20
N PRO A 8 7.05 6.71 -25.23
CA PRO A 8 6.94 7.78 -24.28
C PRO A 8 8.00 7.57 -23.20
N ALA A 9 9.00 8.46 -23.19
CA ALA A 9 10.03 8.54 -22.17
C ALA A 9 9.43 8.88 -20.80
N GLY A 10 9.84 8.14 -19.76
CA GLY A 10 9.46 8.41 -18.37
C GLY A 10 10.03 7.44 -17.34
N THR A 11 11.35 7.54 -17.08
CA THR A 11 12.00 7.33 -15.75
C THR A 11 12.32 5.88 -15.25
N HIS A 12 13.47 5.36 -15.72
CA HIS A 12 14.53 4.56 -15.04
C HIS A 12 14.31 3.16 -14.36
N GLU A 13 15.10 2.18 -14.86
CA GLU A 13 15.75 1.01 -14.20
C GLU A 13 15.06 -0.38 -14.15
N GLY A 14 15.34 -1.21 -15.17
CA GLY A 14 15.22 -2.69 -15.18
C GLY A 14 13.90 -3.26 -15.70
N PRO A 15 13.88 -4.43 -16.36
CA PRO A 15 12.64 -5.07 -16.80
C PRO A 15 11.76 -5.37 -15.58
N VAL A 16 10.51 -4.90 -15.62
CA VAL A 16 9.52 -5.10 -14.57
C VAL A 16 9.10 -6.56 -14.59
N LEU A 17 9.48 -7.32 -13.56
CA LEU A 17 9.22 -8.76 -13.47
C LEU A 17 7.80 -9.06 -12.97
N ALA A 18 7.27 -8.21 -12.08
CA ALA A 18 5.88 -8.29 -11.64
C ALA A 18 5.42 -6.92 -11.12
N ARG A 19 4.21 -6.51 -11.49
CA ARG A 19 3.56 -5.32 -10.93
C ARG A 19 2.30 -5.75 -10.20
N ILE A 20 2.18 -5.34 -8.95
CA ILE A 20 0.95 -5.50 -8.17
C ILE A 20 0.34 -4.12 -7.99
N GLU A 21 -0.75 -3.91 -8.71
CA GLU A 21 -1.64 -2.77 -8.49
C GLU A 21 -2.75 -3.22 -7.54
N PRO A 22 -2.87 -2.63 -6.35
CA PRO A 22 -3.99 -2.90 -5.46
C PRO A 22 -5.31 -2.57 -6.18
N ALA A 23 -6.25 -3.51 -6.19
CA ALA A 23 -7.52 -3.32 -6.89
C ALA A 23 -8.25 -2.04 -6.42
N PRO A 24 -8.65 -1.13 -7.35
CA PRO A 24 -9.32 0.11 -7.00
C PRO A 24 -10.64 -0.08 -6.23
N SER A 25 -11.30 -1.23 -6.40
CA SER A 25 -12.56 -1.58 -5.73
C SER A 25 -12.44 -1.68 -4.20
N ARG A 26 -11.35 -2.24 -3.66
CA ARG A 26 -11.13 -2.33 -2.21
C ARG A 26 -10.82 -0.97 -1.57
N ARG A 27 -10.20 -0.09 -2.35
CA ARG A 27 -9.90 1.30 -1.95
C ARG A 27 -11.17 2.11 -1.83
N VAL A 28 -12.07 1.98 -2.80
CA VAL A 28 -13.38 2.64 -2.78
C VAL A 28 -14.24 2.12 -1.65
N LEU A 29 -14.21 0.81 -1.34
CA LEU A 29 -15.03 0.27 -0.26
C LEU A 29 -14.57 0.77 1.14
N ALA A 30 -13.26 0.71 1.43
CA ALA A 30 -12.75 1.13 2.74
C ALA A 30 -12.87 2.66 2.96
N SER A 31 -12.46 3.46 1.96
CA SER A 31 -12.60 4.92 2.03
C SER A 31 -14.05 5.37 1.88
N GLY A 32 -14.87 4.61 1.15
CA GLY A 32 -16.29 4.88 0.93
C GLY A 32 -17.10 4.74 2.21
N THR A 33 -16.86 3.72 3.03
CA THR A 33 -17.57 3.56 4.32
C THR A 33 -17.24 4.70 5.28
N VAL A 34 -15.96 5.07 5.41
CA VAL A 34 -15.54 6.20 6.26
C VAL A 34 -16.07 7.53 5.70
N GLY A 35 -16.06 7.70 4.38
CA GLY A 35 -16.61 8.87 3.72
C GLY A 35 -18.11 9.01 3.89
N ALA A 36 -18.86 7.91 3.74
CA ALA A 36 -20.30 7.85 3.97
C ALA A 36 -20.65 8.18 5.43
N PHE A 37 -19.87 7.66 6.38
CA PHE A 37 -20.03 8.00 7.79
C PHE A 37 -19.77 9.49 8.07
N GLY A 38 -18.70 10.06 7.50
CA GLY A 38 -18.42 11.50 7.63
C GLY A 38 -19.51 12.38 7.01
N LEU A 39 -20.02 12.00 5.84
CA LEU A 39 -21.15 12.66 5.18
C LEU A 39 -22.43 12.58 6.00
N LEU A 40 -22.72 11.43 6.62
CA LEU A 40 -23.88 11.25 7.48
C LEU A 40 -23.82 12.17 8.71
N LEU A 41 -22.64 12.30 9.34
CA LEU A 41 -22.46 13.18 10.49
C LEU A 41 -22.66 14.66 10.13
N ILE A 42 -22.12 15.09 8.99
CA ILE A 42 -22.32 16.46 8.47
C ILE A 42 -23.81 16.66 8.15
N ALA A 43 -24.44 15.72 7.45
CA ALA A 43 -25.85 15.78 7.13
C ALA A 43 -26.72 15.88 8.39
N LEU A 44 -26.40 15.13 9.46
CA LEU A 44 -27.11 15.23 10.73
C LEU A 44 -26.96 16.62 11.36
N GLY A 45 -25.75 17.19 11.33
CA GLY A 45 -25.48 18.54 11.84
C GLY A 45 -26.22 19.66 11.10
N PHE A 46 -26.57 19.48 9.82
CA PHE A 46 -27.28 20.49 9.02
C PHE A 46 -28.80 20.25 8.93
N PHE A 47 -29.24 19.01 8.69
CA PHE A 47 -30.65 18.68 8.47
C PHE A 47 -31.43 18.35 9.75
N ARG A 48 -30.74 17.97 10.83
CA ARG A 48 -31.31 17.73 12.16
C ARG A 48 -30.43 18.42 13.22
N PRO A 49 -30.33 19.76 13.20
CA PRO A 49 -29.43 20.48 14.10
C PRO A 49 -29.77 20.13 15.55
N PRO A 50 -28.80 19.63 16.33
CA PRO A 50 -29.00 19.41 17.75
C PRO A 50 -29.35 20.73 18.44
N ALA A 51 -30.20 20.68 19.48
CA ALA A 51 -30.55 21.87 20.26
C ALA A 51 -29.32 22.58 20.89
N ALA A 52 -28.21 21.86 21.05
CA ALA A 52 -26.94 22.38 21.51
C ALA A 52 -26.00 22.72 20.33
N VAL A 53 -25.72 24.01 20.14
CA VAL A 53 -24.76 24.53 19.15
C VAL A 53 -23.36 23.88 19.27
N PRO A 54 -22.81 23.61 20.46
CA PRO A 54 -21.51 22.92 20.58
C PRO A 54 -21.52 21.51 19.98
N LEU A 55 -22.64 20.79 20.13
CA LEU A 55 -22.80 19.44 19.60
C LEU A 55 -22.92 19.45 18.06
N GLN A 56 -23.59 20.46 17.51
CA GLN A 56 -23.64 20.67 16.05
C GLN A 56 -22.26 20.89 15.45
N LEU A 57 -21.46 21.78 16.05
CA LEU A 57 -20.07 22.04 15.64
C LEU A 57 -19.20 20.79 15.76
N PHE A 58 -19.38 20.01 16.83
CA PHE A 58 -18.66 18.74 17.03
C PHE A 58 -18.97 17.72 15.93
N LEU A 59 -20.24 17.54 15.55
CA LEU A 59 -20.63 16.62 14.47
C LEU A 59 -20.03 17.02 13.12
N ILE A 60 -20.04 18.32 12.80
CA ILE A 60 -19.50 18.84 11.54
C ILE A 60 -17.98 18.67 11.50
N THR A 61 -17.26 19.04 12.57
CA THR A 61 -15.80 18.86 12.64
C THR A 61 -15.39 17.40 12.60
N LEU A 62 -16.10 16.52 13.32
CA LEU A 62 -15.84 15.09 13.32
C LEU A 62 -16.07 14.48 11.93
N GLY A 63 -17.16 14.84 11.26
CA GLY A 63 -17.45 14.40 9.90
C GLY A 63 -16.41 14.88 8.88
N GLY A 64 -15.97 16.15 8.99
CA GLY A 64 -14.88 16.69 8.19
C GLY A 64 -13.55 15.95 8.42
N LEU A 65 -13.23 15.62 9.68
CA LEU A 65 -12.04 14.84 10.02
C LEU A 65 -12.10 13.42 9.43
N SER A 66 -13.27 12.77 9.47
CA SER A 66 -13.49 11.48 8.83
C SER A 66 -13.28 11.53 7.31
N LEU A 67 -13.75 12.57 6.63
CA LEU A 67 -13.51 12.76 5.20
C LEU A 67 -12.02 12.96 4.89
N LEU A 68 -11.31 13.74 5.70
CA LEU A 68 -9.86 13.92 5.57
C LEU A 68 -9.12 12.58 5.75
N LEU A 69 -9.50 11.77 6.74
CA LEU A 69 -8.98 10.43 6.96
C LEU A 69 -9.27 9.51 5.76
N ALA A 70 -10.49 9.52 5.24
CA ALA A 70 -10.88 8.73 4.07
C ALA A 70 -10.03 9.07 2.84
N GLY A 71 -9.81 10.36 2.58
CA GLY A 71 -8.94 10.84 1.51
C GLY A 71 -7.47 10.49 1.74
N ARG A 72 -6.99 10.57 2.98
CA ARG A 72 -5.60 10.21 3.33
C ARG A 72 -5.35 8.71 3.16
N VAL A 73 -6.30 7.87 3.57
CA VAL A 73 -6.27 6.41 3.34
C VAL A 73 -6.30 6.13 1.84
N TYR A 74 -7.20 6.77 1.08
CA TYR A 74 -7.30 6.58 -0.37
C TYR A 74 -6.00 6.91 -1.12
N ARG A 75 -5.32 7.99 -0.71
CA ARG A 75 -4.02 8.41 -1.26
C ARG A 75 -2.85 7.55 -0.78
N ALA A 76 -2.88 7.04 0.45
CA ALA A 76 -1.84 6.12 0.94
C ALA A 76 -1.93 4.75 0.25
N THR A 77 -3.13 4.32 -0.11
CA THR A 77 -3.39 3.05 -0.79
C THR A 77 -3.28 3.16 -2.33
N SER A 78 -2.90 4.33 -2.88
CA SER A 78 -2.71 4.49 -4.33
C SER A 78 -1.35 4.02 -4.86
N GLY A 79 -0.45 3.56 -3.98
CA GLY A 79 0.86 3.04 -4.38
C GLY A 79 0.76 1.66 -5.01
N ALA A 80 1.29 1.51 -6.23
CA ALA A 80 1.53 0.20 -6.84
C ALA A 80 2.85 -0.38 -6.30
N LEU A 81 2.90 -1.67 -5.96
CA LEU A 81 4.16 -2.34 -5.67
C LEU A 81 4.72 -2.90 -6.96
N VAL A 82 5.90 -2.42 -7.35
CA VAL A 82 6.62 -2.87 -8.55
C VAL A 82 7.80 -3.72 -8.12
N LEU A 83 7.83 -4.97 -8.54
CA LEU A 83 8.98 -5.86 -8.44
C LEU A 83 9.84 -5.69 -9.69
N THR A 84 11.05 -5.19 -9.50
CA THR A 84 12.10 -5.08 -10.50
C THR A 84 13.21 -6.09 -10.18
N GLU A 85 14.15 -6.28 -11.12
CA GLU A 85 15.35 -7.09 -10.89
C GLU A 85 16.23 -6.58 -9.73
N THR A 86 16.13 -5.29 -9.41
CA THR A 86 16.90 -4.65 -8.33
C THR A 86 16.22 -4.74 -6.97
N GLY A 87 14.92 -5.06 -6.91
CA GLY A 87 14.16 -5.19 -5.67
C GLY A 87 12.69 -4.76 -5.81
N ILE A 88 12.09 -4.44 -4.67
CA ILE A 88 10.70 -3.98 -4.59
C ILE A 88 10.70 -2.46 -4.46
N ARG A 89 9.94 -1.78 -5.31
CA ARG A 89 9.67 -0.34 -5.26
C ARG A 89 8.19 -0.08 -5.09
N ASP A 90 7.87 0.98 -4.33
CA ASP A 90 6.53 1.52 -4.21
C ASP A 90 6.26 2.49 -5.38
N GLY A 91 5.00 2.75 -5.71
CA GLY A 91 4.55 3.59 -6.82
C GLY A 91 4.94 5.05 -6.65
N SER A 92 5.39 5.46 -5.46
CA SER A 92 6.01 6.76 -5.20
C SER A 92 7.52 6.78 -5.51
N GLY A 93 8.08 5.74 -6.14
CA GLY A 93 9.51 5.59 -6.42
C GLY A 93 10.38 5.19 -5.21
N ARG A 94 9.78 4.88 -4.05
CA ARG A 94 10.54 4.49 -2.85
C ARG A 94 10.96 3.03 -2.94
N THR A 95 12.25 2.74 -2.75
CA THR A 95 12.74 1.37 -2.60
C THR A 95 12.27 0.78 -1.27
N VAL A 96 11.43 -0.25 -1.34
CA VAL A 96 10.89 -1.01 -0.20
C VAL A 96 11.97 -1.94 0.36
N ALA A 97 12.56 -2.77 -0.50
CA ALA A 97 13.68 -3.65 -0.20
C ALA A 97 14.51 -3.91 -1.47
N ARG A 98 15.84 -3.91 -1.38
CA ARG A 98 16.72 -4.32 -2.51
C ARG A 98 16.81 -5.83 -2.56
N LEU A 99 16.76 -6.42 -3.75
CA LEU A 99 16.82 -7.88 -3.92
C LEU A 99 18.09 -8.48 -3.28
N ASP A 100 19.23 -7.79 -3.41
CA ASP A 100 20.53 -8.21 -2.84
C ASP A 100 20.52 -8.32 -1.31
N ASP A 101 19.69 -7.49 -0.66
CA ASP A 101 19.60 -7.37 0.79
C ASP A 101 18.51 -8.28 1.36
N ILE A 102 17.69 -8.93 0.52
CA ILE A 102 16.69 -9.90 0.99
C ILE A 102 17.42 -11.21 1.34
N ALA A 103 17.31 -11.60 2.61
CA ALA A 103 17.82 -12.86 3.15
C ALA A 103 16.79 -14.00 3.04
N GLY A 104 15.50 -13.65 2.92
CA GLY A 104 14.44 -14.64 2.72
C GLY A 104 13.05 -14.07 2.85
N VAL A 105 12.07 -14.84 2.39
CA VAL A 105 10.64 -14.51 2.44
C VAL A 105 9.97 -15.41 3.47
N ASP A 106 9.29 -14.81 4.44
CA ASP A 106 8.49 -15.51 5.45
C ASP A 106 7.00 -15.34 5.16
N ARG A 107 6.33 -16.49 5.06
CA ARG A 107 4.90 -16.64 4.76
C ARG A 107 4.14 -17.23 5.97
N GLY A 108 4.84 -17.56 7.05
CA GLY A 108 4.31 -18.30 8.18
C GLY A 108 3.21 -17.56 8.93
N VAL A 109 2.32 -18.31 9.56
CA VAL A 109 1.24 -17.79 10.42
C VAL A 109 1.78 -17.05 11.66
N PHE A 110 3.03 -17.32 12.03
CA PHE A 110 3.77 -16.71 13.14
C PHE A 110 4.70 -15.56 12.72
N ALA A 111 4.82 -15.29 11.42
CA ALA A 111 5.43 -14.05 10.97
C ALA A 111 4.45 -12.92 11.30
N PHE A 112 4.94 -11.80 11.83
CA PHE A 112 4.16 -10.56 11.98
C PHE A 112 3.79 -10.01 10.58
N LYS A 113 2.91 -10.72 9.86
CA LYS A 113 2.51 -10.36 8.50
C LYS A 113 1.29 -9.44 8.57
N PRO A 114 1.28 -8.34 7.81
CA PRO A 114 0.04 -7.61 7.57
C PRO A 114 -1.00 -8.54 6.90
N SER A 115 -2.28 -8.27 7.10
CA SER A 115 -3.38 -9.07 6.54
C SER A 115 -3.15 -9.33 5.05
N ASN A 116 -3.30 -10.59 4.61
CA ASN A 116 -3.08 -11.02 3.22
C ASN A 116 -1.68 -10.78 2.62
N GLY A 117 -0.67 -10.55 3.46
CA GLY A 117 0.70 -10.22 3.04
C GLY A 117 1.76 -11.29 3.33
N PHE A 118 3.02 -10.87 3.23
CA PHE A 118 4.22 -11.62 3.59
C PHE A 118 5.25 -10.70 4.28
N VAL A 119 6.28 -11.29 4.88
CA VAL A 119 7.38 -10.55 5.51
C VAL A 119 8.69 -10.90 4.84
N LEU A 120 9.48 -9.90 4.49
CA LEU A 120 10.87 -10.06 4.05
C LEU A 120 11.80 -9.92 5.24
N ARG A 121 12.76 -10.84 5.33
CA ARG A 121 13.92 -10.71 6.20
C ARG A 121 15.06 -10.12 5.38
N LEU A 122 15.68 -9.06 5.89
CA LEU A 122 16.81 -8.38 5.28
C LEU A 122 18.13 -8.80 5.95
N LYS A 123 19.22 -8.79 5.19
CA LYS A 123 20.57 -9.09 5.67
C LYS A 123 21.05 -7.94 6.57
N SER A 124 20.87 -6.70 6.11
CA SER A 124 21.24 -5.47 6.82
C SER A 124 20.02 -4.74 7.42
N ALA A 125 20.28 -3.90 8.42
CA ALA A 125 19.24 -3.06 9.02
C ALA A 125 19.01 -1.82 8.15
N GLN A 126 17.75 -1.56 7.81
CA GLN A 126 17.34 -0.45 6.96
C GLN A 126 16.60 0.64 7.75
N SER A 127 16.57 1.85 7.17
CA SER A 127 15.84 2.99 7.74
C SER A 127 14.35 2.67 7.91
N LYS A 128 13.77 3.12 9.03
CA LYS A 128 12.33 2.94 9.30
C LYS A 128 11.51 3.68 8.23
N ALA A 129 10.61 2.98 7.58
CA ALA A 129 9.72 3.55 6.57
C ALA A 129 8.35 2.88 6.67
N TRP A 130 7.30 3.61 6.32
CA TRP A 130 5.94 3.10 6.42
C TRP A 130 5.05 3.69 5.33
N ALA A 131 4.41 2.80 4.58
CA ALA A 131 3.32 3.10 3.67
C ALA A 131 2.03 2.48 4.24
N PRO A 132 1.14 3.30 4.83
CA PRO A 132 -0.07 2.81 5.48
C PRO A 132 -0.90 1.91 4.56
N GLY A 133 -1.18 0.69 5.03
CA GLY A 133 -1.97 -0.30 4.31
C GLY A 133 -1.24 -1.04 3.20
N LEU A 134 0.03 -0.75 2.88
CA LEU A 134 0.73 -1.41 1.78
C LEU A 134 2.01 -2.13 2.24
N TRP A 135 2.85 -1.45 3.01
CA TRP A 135 4.06 -2.05 3.58
C TRP A 135 4.63 -1.23 4.74
N TRP A 136 5.44 -1.87 5.57
CA TRP A 136 6.24 -1.23 6.61
C TRP A 136 7.65 -1.81 6.63
N ARG A 137 8.63 -1.01 7.05
CA ARG A 137 10.03 -1.40 7.21
C ARG A 137 10.52 -0.95 8.57
N LEU A 138 11.10 -1.89 9.31
CA LEU A 138 11.67 -1.65 10.63
C LEU A 138 12.88 -2.57 10.85
N GLY A 139 14.08 -1.97 10.96
CA GLY A 139 15.32 -2.71 11.16
C GLY A 139 15.57 -3.68 10.00
N LYS A 140 15.61 -4.99 10.30
CA LYS A 140 15.87 -6.06 9.32
C LYS A 140 14.59 -6.70 8.75
N ARG A 141 13.42 -6.10 8.97
CA ARG A 141 12.13 -6.68 8.59
C ARG A 141 11.33 -5.70 7.73
N VAL A 142 10.71 -6.24 6.69
CA VAL A 142 9.76 -5.50 5.85
C VAL A 142 8.49 -6.33 5.75
N GLY A 143 7.38 -5.82 6.28
CA GLY A 143 6.07 -6.44 6.05
C GLY A 143 5.42 -5.82 4.83
N VAL A 144 5.00 -6.64 3.87
CA VAL A 144 4.27 -6.21 2.67
C VAL A 144 2.87 -6.80 2.73
N GLY A 145 1.83 -5.97 2.72
CA GLY A 145 0.44 -6.42 2.80
C GLY A 145 -0.54 -5.38 3.34
N GLY A 146 -1.81 -5.80 3.49
CA GLY A 146 -2.93 -4.96 3.91
C GLY A 146 -3.91 -4.69 2.77
N ALA A 147 -3.47 -3.89 1.79
CA ALA A 147 -4.27 -3.42 0.67
C ALA A 147 -4.19 -4.32 -0.57
N ILE A 148 -3.15 -5.15 -0.67
CA ILE A 148 -3.03 -6.18 -1.71
C ILE A 148 -3.97 -7.35 -1.41
N SER A 149 -4.45 -8.01 -2.47
CA SER A 149 -5.24 -9.24 -2.30
C SER A 149 -4.37 -10.39 -1.79
N GLY A 150 -4.98 -11.40 -1.15
CA GLY A 150 -4.23 -12.57 -0.65
C GLY A 150 -3.60 -13.39 -1.78
N ALA A 151 -4.23 -13.40 -2.96
CA ALA A 151 -3.68 -14.03 -4.15
C ALA A 151 -2.46 -13.26 -4.69
N GLU A 152 -2.56 -11.93 -4.79
CA GLU A 152 -1.45 -11.04 -5.15
C GLU A 152 -0.25 -11.17 -4.19
N GLY A 153 -0.51 -11.13 -2.88
CA GLY A 153 0.52 -11.30 -1.86
C GLY A 153 1.22 -12.65 -1.96
N ARG A 154 0.48 -13.73 -2.22
CA ARG A 154 1.04 -15.08 -2.43
C ARG A 154 1.88 -15.13 -3.71
N GLN A 155 1.35 -14.64 -4.83
CA GLN A 155 2.05 -14.66 -6.12
C GLN A 155 3.38 -13.90 -6.06
N MET A 156 3.43 -12.73 -5.39
CA MET A 156 4.67 -11.98 -5.20
C MET A 156 5.67 -12.69 -4.29
N ALA A 157 5.18 -13.28 -3.19
CA ALA A 157 6.05 -14.05 -2.30
C ALA A 157 6.67 -15.26 -3.02
N ASP A 158 5.91 -15.93 -3.87
CA ASP A 158 6.38 -17.09 -4.65
C ASP A 158 7.37 -16.66 -5.73
N ALA A 159 7.09 -15.57 -6.46
CA ALA A 159 8.02 -14.99 -7.43
C ALA A 159 9.35 -14.57 -6.77
N LEU A 160 9.30 -13.89 -5.62
CA LEU A 160 10.49 -13.53 -4.84
C LEU A 160 11.27 -14.75 -4.37
N SER A 161 10.57 -15.79 -3.92
CA SER A 161 11.21 -17.04 -3.49
C SER A 161 11.92 -17.74 -4.66
N ALA A 162 11.29 -17.76 -5.83
CA ALA A 162 11.89 -18.32 -7.04
C ALA A 162 13.10 -17.52 -7.53
N LEU A 163 13.06 -16.18 -7.43
CA LEU A 163 14.20 -15.32 -7.78
C LEU A 163 15.38 -15.51 -6.81
N LEU A 164 15.12 -15.65 -5.51
CA LEU A 164 16.17 -15.93 -4.53
C LEU A 164 16.79 -17.31 -4.75
N ALA A 165 15.97 -18.33 -5.05
CA ALA A 165 16.44 -19.70 -5.29
C ALA A 165 17.27 -19.86 -6.58
N ARG A 166 17.16 -18.94 -7.55
CA ARG A 166 18.03 -18.92 -8.76
C ARG A 166 19.41 -18.32 -8.50
N ARG A 167 19.60 -17.68 -7.34
CA ARG A 167 20.78 -16.87 -7.03
C ARG A 167 21.71 -17.56 -6.04
N ASP A 168 21.18 -18.49 -5.26
CA ASP A 168 21.93 -19.48 -4.48
C ASP A 168 22.27 -20.69 -5.35
#